data_AF-A0A958VX76-F1
#
_entry.id   AF-A0A958VX76-F1
#
_cell.length_a   1.000
_cell.length_b   1.000
_cell.length_c   1.000
_cell.angle_alpha   90.00
_cell.angle_beta   90.00
_cell.angle_gamma   90.00
#
_symmetry.space_group_name_H-M   'P 1'
#
loop_
_entity.id
_entity.type
_entity.pdbx_description
1 polymer ?
#
loop_
_entity_poly.entity_id
_entity_poly.type
_entity_poly.pdbx_seq_one_letter_code
_entity_poly.pdbx_strand_id
1 'polypeptide(L)'
;MAKATAKKVAKKTTTKSATAKPAKKASAPAIDKVMQQVLDKLSKMKADQKLQDDIKWCLGSYGHDKNPVGLKETGQRALKYFSAAKAKNAKAVPAKLMSDLEKVAG
;
A
#
# COMPACT_ATOMS: atom_id res chain seq x y z
N MET A 1 -44.70 -46.63 -7.36
CA MET A 1 -43.25 -46.54 -7.05
C MET A 1 -42.90 -45.06 -6.83
N ALA A 2 -42.49 -44.70 -5.61
CA ALA A 2 -41.96 -43.38 -5.22
C ALA A 2 -40.56 -43.19 -5.85
N LYS A 3 -40.01 -42.00 -6.17
CA LYS A 3 -39.78 -40.73 -5.45
C LYS A 3 -39.42 -39.66 -6.52
N ALA A 4 -40.03 -38.47 -6.58
CA ALA A 4 -39.74 -37.22 -5.85
C ALA A 4 -38.89 -36.17 -6.63
N THR A 5 -39.49 -34.98 -6.83
CA THR A 5 -38.96 -33.59 -6.72
C THR A 5 -37.74 -33.16 -7.58
N ALA A 6 -37.82 -32.20 -8.51
CA ALA A 6 -38.11 -30.74 -8.43
C ALA A 6 -36.88 -29.81 -8.28
N LYS A 7 -36.75 -28.89 -9.25
CA LYS A 7 -36.20 -27.50 -9.21
C LYS A 7 -34.70 -27.22 -8.91
N LYS A 8 -34.07 -26.59 -9.92
CA LYS A 8 -33.38 -25.28 -9.88
C LYS A 8 -32.08 -25.14 -9.09
N VAL A 9 -30.92 -25.09 -9.78
CA VAL A 9 -29.77 -24.20 -9.47
C VAL A 9 -28.97 -23.98 -10.77
N ALA A 10 -29.18 -22.90 -11.53
CA ALA A 10 -28.51 -21.60 -11.39
C ALA A 10 -26.96 -21.65 -11.52
N LYS A 11 -26.50 -21.30 -12.73
CA LYS A 11 -25.31 -20.51 -13.06
C LYS A 11 -24.53 -19.99 -11.84
N LYS A 12 -23.36 -20.59 -11.57
CA LYS A 12 -22.42 -20.11 -10.55
C LYS A 12 -21.54 -19.01 -11.13
N THR A 13 -22.06 -17.78 -11.13
CA THR A 13 -21.23 -16.57 -11.04
C THR A 13 -21.25 -16.14 -9.57
N THR A 14 -20.09 -16.13 -8.90
CA THR A 14 -19.68 -15.13 -7.86
C THR A 14 -18.41 -15.60 -7.17
N THR A 15 -17.31 -14.92 -7.50
CA THR A 15 -16.44 -14.23 -6.53
C THR A 15 -16.81 -14.36 -5.04
N LYS A 16 -15.93 -14.98 -4.26
CA LYS A 16 -15.62 -14.69 -2.85
C LYS A 16 -14.14 -15.01 -2.70
N SER A 17 -13.22 -14.07 -2.95
CA SER A 17 -12.72 -13.16 -1.92
C SER A 17 -12.61 -13.88 -0.58
N ALA A 18 -11.56 -14.70 -0.42
CA ALA A 18 -11.02 -14.99 0.89
C ALA A 18 -10.35 -13.71 1.37
N THR A 19 -11.14 -12.82 1.97
CA THR A 19 -10.65 -11.75 2.83
C THR A 19 -10.04 -12.41 4.07
N ALA A 20 -8.80 -12.88 3.93
CA ALA A 20 -7.90 -12.96 5.06
C ALA A 20 -7.63 -11.51 5.47
N LYS A 21 -8.49 -10.95 6.33
CA LYS A 21 -8.22 -9.72 7.07
C LYS A 21 -7.11 -10.06 8.06
N PRO A 22 -5.86 -9.64 7.86
CA PRO A 22 -4.84 -9.93 8.83
C PRO A 22 -4.76 -8.72 9.75
N ALA A 23 -5.33 -8.91 10.93
CA ALA A 23 -4.93 -8.32 12.20
C ALA A 23 -4.56 -6.83 12.18
N LYS A 24 -5.52 -6.03 12.66
CA LYS A 24 -5.29 -4.81 13.41
C LYS A 24 -4.26 -5.10 14.52
N LYS A 25 -2.99 -4.77 14.30
CA LYS A 25 -2.01 -4.61 15.37
C LYS A 25 -1.50 -3.17 15.30
N ALA A 26 -2.22 -2.31 16.02
CA ALA A 26 -1.72 -0.99 16.40
C ALA A 26 -0.52 -1.19 17.34
N SER A 27 0.55 -0.42 17.09
CA SER A 27 1.54 0.12 18.04
C SER A 27 2.83 0.64 17.37
N ALA A 28 2.89 0.70 16.03
CA ALA A 28 3.89 1.44 15.27
C ALA A 28 3.23 2.03 14.00
N PRO A 29 3.75 3.11 13.40
CA PRO A 29 3.28 3.54 12.09
C PRO A 29 3.36 2.36 11.12
N ALA A 30 2.20 1.89 10.64
CA ALA A 30 2.16 0.77 9.72
C ALA A 30 2.81 1.23 8.42
N ILE A 31 3.83 0.52 7.94
CA ILE A 31 4.60 0.86 6.71
C ILE A 31 3.67 1.14 5.51
N ASP A 32 2.54 0.42 5.45
CA ASP A 32 1.44 0.63 4.51
C ASP A 32 0.83 2.04 4.60
N LYS A 33 0.49 2.47 5.81
CA LYS A 33 -0.06 3.80 6.09
C LYS A 33 0.92 4.89 5.69
N VAL A 34 2.19 4.72 6.06
CA VAL A 34 3.26 5.66 5.73
C VAL A 34 3.40 5.80 4.23
N MET A 35 3.50 4.67 3.51
CA MET A 35 3.61 4.65 2.06
C MET A 35 2.39 5.21 1.35
N GLN A 36 1.20 5.02 1.90
CA GLN A 36 0.01 5.66 1.36
C GLN A 36 0.07 7.20 1.48
N GLN A 37 0.58 7.73 2.60
CA GLN A 37 0.79 9.17 2.75
C GLN A 37 1.88 9.70 1.82
N VAL A 38 2.94 8.93 1.62
CA VAL A 38 4.03 9.22 0.69
C VAL A 38 3.51 9.31 -0.73
N LEU A 39 2.70 8.33 -1.14
CA LEU A 39 2.08 8.29 -2.46
C LEU A 39 1.11 9.46 -2.68
N ASP A 40 0.26 9.79 -1.69
CA ASP A 40 -0.59 10.99 -1.76
C ASP A 40 0.25 12.25 -1.96
N LYS A 41 1.39 12.34 -1.28
CA LYS A 41 2.26 13.50 -1.37
C LYS A 41 2.99 13.59 -2.71
N LEU A 42 3.54 12.49 -3.21
CA LEU A 42 4.11 12.44 -4.56
C LEU A 42 3.06 12.81 -5.61
N SER A 43 1.84 12.27 -5.48
CA SER A 43 0.73 12.53 -6.40
C SER A 43 0.33 14.01 -6.42
N LYS A 44 0.19 14.63 -5.24
CA LYS A 44 -0.06 16.07 -5.11
C LYS A 44 1.03 16.93 -5.72
N MET A 45 2.28 16.49 -5.62
CA MET A 45 3.41 17.19 -6.21
C MET A 45 3.60 16.89 -7.71
N LYS A 46 2.76 16.04 -8.30
CA LYS A 46 2.96 15.48 -9.66
C LYS A 46 4.39 14.99 -9.87
N ALA A 47 4.97 14.42 -8.81
CA ALA A 47 6.38 14.13 -8.71
C ALA A 47 6.61 12.62 -8.87
N ASP A 48 7.53 12.28 -9.77
CA ASP A 48 7.99 10.92 -10.10
C ASP A 48 6.89 9.85 -10.15
N GLN A 49 6.22 9.79 -11.30
CA GLN A 49 5.11 8.85 -11.53
C GLN A 49 5.56 7.38 -11.44
N LYS A 50 6.83 7.10 -11.78
CA LYS A 50 7.42 5.77 -11.67
C LYS A 50 7.53 5.33 -10.22
N LEU A 51 7.99 6.20 -9.32
CA LEU A 51 8.06 5.92 -7.89
C LEU A 51 6.66 5.74 -7.28
N GLN A 52 5.66 6.50 -7.73
CA GLN A 52 4.27 6.29 -7.29
C GLN A 52 3.75 4.90 -7.66
N ASP A 53 4.01 4.45 -8.89
CA ASP A 53 3.58 3.14 -9.37
C ASP A 53 4.28 2.00 -8.62
N ASP A 54 5.58 2.14 -8.38
CA ASP A 54 6.39 1.19 -7.60
C ASP A 54 5.86 1.05 -6.16
N ILE A 55 5.58 2.18 -5.49
CA ILE A 55 5.00 2.18 -4.14
C ILE A 55 3.61 1.51 -4.16
N LYS A 56 2.79 1.81 -5.16
CA LYS A 56 1.44 1.22 -5.28
C LYS A 56 1.50 -0.28 -5.51
N TRP A 57 2.45 -0.74 -6.31
CA TRP A 57 2.70 -2.15 -6.55
C TRP A 57 3.19 -2.86 -5.29
N CYS A 58 4.17 -2.29 -4.57
CA CYS A 58 4.66 -2.83 -3.31
C CYS A 58 3.58 -2.87 -2.22
N LEU A 59 2.71 -1.86 -2.14
CA LEU A 59 1.56 -1.84 -1.21
C LEU A 59 0.59 -2.98 -1.50
N GLY A 60 0.24 -3.18 -2.77
CA GLY A 60 -0.61 -4.29 -3.19
C GLY A 60 0.03 -5.64 -2.83
N SER A 61 1.29 -5.83 -3.20
CA SER A 61 2.04 -7.06 -2.93
C SER A 61 2.18 -7.35 -1.43
N TYR A 62 2.44 -6.33 -0.61
CA TYR A 62 2.51 -6.45 0.85
C TYR A 62 1.21 -6.96 1.48
N GLY A 63 0.05 -6.60 0.91
CA GLY A 63 -1.24 -7.13 1.36
C GLY A 63 -1.37 -8.65 1.18
N HIS A 64 -0.71 -9.20 0.16
CA HIS A 64 -0.75 -10.62 -0.20
C HIS A 64 0.37 -11.43 0.46
N ASP A 65 1.62 -10.99 0.31
CA ASP A 65 2.82 -11.72 0.74
C ASP A 65 3.31 -11.29 2.14
N LYS A 66 2.80 -10.17 2.67
CA LYS A 66 3.21 -9.59 3.96
C LYS A 66 4.70 -9.26 4.07
N ASN A 67 5.44 -9.28 2.98
CA ASN A 67 6.87 -9.01 2.95
C ASN A 67 7.18 -7.51 2.84
N PRO A 68 7.82 -6.90 3.87
CA PRO A 68 8.12 -5.48 3.89
C PRO A 68 9.33 -5.08 3.02
N VAL A 69 10.10 -6.03 2.46
CA VAL A 69 11.33 -5.74 1.68
C VAL A 69 11.10 -4.71 0.59
N GLY A 70 10.11 -4.94 -0.29
CA GLY A 70 9.82 -4.01 -1.39
C GLY A 70 9.46 -2.63 -0.87
N LEU A 71 8.58 -2.55 0.14
CA LEU A 71 8.21 -1.28 0.76
C LEU A 71 9.40 -0.57 1.40
N LYS A 72 10.35 -1.28 2.00
CA LYS A 72 11.56 -0.66 2.56
C LYS A 72 12.46 -0.10 1.46
N GLU A 73 12.73 -0.87 0.41
CA GLU A 73 13.56 -0.42 -0.72
C GLU A 73 12.94 0.79 -1.44
N THR A 74 11.66 0.71 -1.80
CA THR A 74 10.96 1.81 -2.45
C THR A 74 10.83 3.00 -1.51
N GLY A 75 10.73 2.76 -0.20
CA GLY A 75 10.75 3.77 0.85
C GLY A 75 12.05 4.55 0.90
N GLN A 76 13.20 3.87 0.87
CA GLN A 76 14.50 4.54 0.81
C GLN A 76 14.67 5.37 -0.46
N ARG A 77 14.16 4.89 -1.61
CA ARG A 77 14.13 5.69 -2.86
C ARG A 77 13.24 6.92 -2.71
N ALA A 78 12.06 6.77 -2.12
CA ALA A 78 11.15 7.87 -1.86
C ALA A 78 11.76 8.90 -0.90
N LEU A 79 12.51 8.46 0.09
CA LEU A 79 13.23 9.31 1.04
C LEU A 79 14.28 10.17 0.32
N LYS A 80 15.10 9.56 -0.55
CA LYS A 80 16.06 10.29 -1.39
C LYS A 80 15.36 11.30 -2.29
N TYR A 81 14.28 10.88 -2.93
CA TYR A 81 13.50 11.76 -3.79
C TYR A 81 12.91 12.95 -3.02
N PHE A 82 12.30 12.68 -1.86
CA PHE A 82 11.76 13.72 -1.02
C PHE A 82 12.81 14.62 -0.42
N SER A 83 13.99 14.11 -0.08
CA SER A 83 15.11 14.93 0.40
C SER A 83 15.58 15.90 -0.69
N ALA A 84 15.73 15.41 -1.93
CA ALA A 84 16.01 16.26 -3.08
C ALA A 84 14.86 17.26 -3.37
N ALA A 85 13.61 16.82 -3.27
CA ALA A 85 12.44 17.67 -3.44
C ALA A 85 12.33 18.73 -2.34
N LYS A 86 12.73 18.42 -1.10
CA LYS A 86 12.76 19.33 0.04
C LYS A 86 13.89 20.35 -0.09
N ALA A 87 15.04 19.98 -0.64
CA ALA A 87 16.10 20.93 -0.99
C ALA A 87 15.62 21.95 -2.03
N LYS A 88 14.81 21.51 -3.00
CA LYS A 88 14.20 22.40 -4.00
C LYS A 88 12.98 23.17 -3.48
N ASN A 89 12.19 22.57 -2.58
CA ASN A 89 10.96 23.12 -2.03
C ASN A 89 10.79 22.67 -0.57
N ALA A 90 11.30 23.42 0.40
CA ALA A 90 11.32 23.00 1.81
C ALA A 90 9.92 22.74 2.42
N LYS A 91 8.86 23.37 1.86
CA LYS A 91 7.45 23.18 2.25
C LYS A 91 6.75 22.01 1.55
N ALA A 92 7.44 21.36 0.61
CA ALA A 92 6.93 20.25 -0.16
C ALA A 92 6.56 19.05 0.70
N VAL A 93 7.43 18.66 1.64
CA VAL A 93 7.32 17.39 2.34
C VAL A 93 7.28 17.62 3.84
N PRO A 94 6.22 17.17 4.55
CA PRO A 94 6.14 17.33 5.99
C PRO A 94 7.25 16.52 6.67
N ALA A 95 7.98 17.17 7.60
CA ALA A 95 9.08 16.53 8.33
C ALA A 95 8.65 15.26 9.08
N LYS A 96 7.40 15.24 9.58
CA LYS A 96 6.80 14.08 10.22
C LYS A 96 6.71 12.87 9.28
N LEU A 97 6.37 13.09 8.00
CA LEU A 97 6.25 12.02 7.00
C LEU A 97 7.61 11.43 6.63
N MET A 98 8.64 12.27 6.51
CA MET A 98 10.02 11.80 6.30
C MET A 98 10.51 10.96 7.48
N SER A 99 10.30 11.44 8.72
CA SER A 99 10.74 10.73 9.92
C SER A 99 10.00 9.38 10.09
N ASP A 100 8.70 9.35 9.78
CA ASP A 100 7.90 8.13 9.81
C ASP A 100 8.35 7.13 8.72
N LEU A 101 8.64 7.63 7.52
CA LEU A 101 9.21 6.86 6.40
C LEU A 101 10.60 6.30 6.74
N GLU A 102 11.49 7.10 7.33
CA GLU A 102 12.80 6.65 7.83
C GLU A 102 12.65 5.53 8.86
N LYS A 103 11.67 5.65 9.75
CA LYS A 103 11.46 4.67 10.82
C LYS A 103 10.96 3.32 10.31
N VAL A 104 10.27 3.30 9.17
CA VAL A 104 9.73 2.06 8.57
C VAL A 104 10.62 1.50 7.47
N ALA A 105 11.31 2.36 6.71
CA ALA A 105 12.22 1.98 5.63
C ALA A 105 13.66 1.71 6.09
N GLY A 106 14.02 2.20 7.29
CA GLY A 106 15.27 1.90 7.98
C GLY A 106 15.28 0.54 8.67
#